data_AF-A0A392NE16-F1
#
_entry.id   AF-A0A392NE16-F1
#
_cell.length_a   1.000
_cell.length_b   1.000
_cell.length_c   1.000
_cell.angle_alpha   90.00
_cell.angle_beta   90.00
_cell.angle_gamma   90.00
#
_symmetry.space_group_name_H-M   'P 1'
#
loop_
_entity.id
_entity.type
_entity.pdbx_description
1 polymer ?
#
loop_
_entity_poly.entity_id
_entity_poly.type
_entity_poly.pdbx_seq_one_letter_code
_entity_poly.pdbx_strand_id
1 'polypeptide(L)'
;QRYKSESKKPTLRSIDIIGLGKGPELEKKLKYAGDVSSGILFGRELVNSPANVLTPGVLAEEASKVASTYSDVFTATILNVDQCKELKMGSYLAVAEASANPPHFIHLVYKPPIGTVNIKLALVGKGLTFDSGGYNIKTGPGCSIELMKFDMGGSAAVLGAAKALGQIKPLGVEVSHDFPLCL
;
A
#
# COMPACT_ATOMS: atom_id res chain seq x y z
N GLN A 1 13.78 10.52 -6.69
CA GLN A 1 15.03 10.28 -7.44
C GLN A 1 14.94 9.07 -8.38
N ARG A 2 14.14 8.02 -8.08
CA ARG A 2 14.08 6.77 -8.85
C ARG A 2 13.97 6.89 -10.37
N TYR A 3 13.18 7.84 -10.86
CA TYR A 3 12.93 8.03 -12.30
C TYR A 3 13.69 9.20 -12.92
N LYS A 4 14.67 9.77 -12.19
CA LYS A 4 15.58 10.78 -12.76
C LYS A 4 16.87 10.08 -13.17
N SER A 5 17.35 10.33 -14.38
CA SER A 5 18.66 9.86 -14.85
C SER A 5 19.80 10.45 -14.02
N GLU A 6 19.68 11.74 -13.66
CA GLU A 6 20.58 12.42 -12.75
C GLU A 6 19.87 12.86 -11.47
N SER A 7 20.47 12.50 -10.34
CA SER A 7 19.81 12.59 -9.03
C SER A 7 20.81 13.08 -7.98
N LYS A 8 20.48 14.17 -7.30
CA LYS A 8 21.24 14.63 -6.13
C LYS A 8 20.87 13.83 -4.89
N LYS A 9 21.86 13.34 -4.16
CA LYS A 9 21.65 12.65 -2.88
C LYS A 9 21.17 13.66 -1.81
N PRO A 10 20.27 13.25 -0.90
CA PRO A 10 19.92 14.08 0.25
C PRO A 10 21.16 14.44 1.08
N THR A 11 21.26 15.69 1.53
CA THR A 11 22.40 16.19 2.31
C THR A 11 22.16 16.20 3.82
N LEU A 12 20.89 16.18 4.25
CA LEU A 12 20.51 16.13 5.67
C LEU A 12 20.90 14.78 6.28
N ARG A 13 21.60 14.81 7.42
CA ARG A 13 22.11 13.60 8.11
C ARG A 13 21.53 13.40 9.52
N SER A 14 21.25 14.49 10.24
CA SER A 14 20.72 14.45 11.59
C SER A 14 19.77 15.61 11.83
N ILE A 15 18.88 15.44 12.81
CA ILE A 15 17.97 16.46 13.32
C ILE A 15 17.98 16.33 14.83
N ASP A 16 18.29 17.42 15.53
CA ASP A 16 18.21 17.49 16.99
C ASP A 16 16.95 18.27 17.39
N ILE A 17 16.15 17.69 18.27
CA ILE A 17 14.93 18.30 18.79
C ILE A 17 15.22 18.78 20.22
N ILE A 18 15.27 20.10 20.40
CA ILE A 18 15.67 20.74 21.66
C ILE A 18 14.46 21.36 22.35
N GLY A 19 14.38 21.23 23.68
CA GLY A 19 13.36 21.91 24.50
C GLY A 19 12.02 21.18 24.63
N LEU A 20 11.88 19.95 24.12
CA LEU A 20 10.64 19.15 24.17
C LEU A 20 10.73 17.94 25.13
N GLY A 21 11.67 17.96 26.07
CA GLY A 21 11.92 16.86 27.01
C GLY A 21 13.05 15.94 26.56
N LYS A 22 13.30 14.89 27.36
CA LYS A 22 14.33 13.87 27.13
C LYS A 22 13.91 12.53 27.74
N GLY A 23 14.55 11.45 27.29
CA GLY A 23 14.42 10.12 27.89
C GLY A 23 13.50 9.15 27.14
N PRO A 24 13.26 7.95 27.70
CA PRO A 24 12.73 6.81 26.95
C PRO A 24 11.35 7.01 26.32
N GLU A 25 10.48 7.81 26.94
CA GLU A 25 9.15 8.08 26.40
C GLU A 25 9.22 8.91 25.10
N LEU A 26 10.09 9.92 25.07
CA LEU A 26 10.32 10.73 23.87
C LEU A 26 10.92 9.87 22.76
N GLU A 27 11.93 9.06 23.07
CA GLU A 27 12.54 8.13 22.11
C GLU A 27 11.52 7.14 21.54
N LYS A 28 10.59 6.62 22.36
CA LYS A 28 9.52 5.74 21.90
C LYS A 28 8.57 6.46 20.93
N LYS A 29 8.20 7.72 21.21
CA LYS A 29 7.36 8.53 20.32
C LYS A 29 8.08 8.88 19.02
N LEU A 30 9.37 9.20 19.06
CA LEU A 30 10.19 9.47 17.88
C LEU A 30 10.33 8.22 17.02
N LYS A 31 10.57 7.05 17.63
CA LYS A 31 10.58 5.77 16.91
C LYS A 31 9.24 5.51 16.24
N TYR A 32 8.13 5.64 16.96
CA TYR A 32 6.80 5.48 16.39
C TYR A 32 6.56 6.42 15.19
N ALA A 33 6.93 7.70 15.32
CA ALA A 33 6.84 8.66 14.23
C ALA A 33 7.70 8.27 13.01
N GLY A 34 8.90 7.72 13.26
CA GLY A 34 9.77 7.16 12.23
C GLY A 34 9.15 5.96 11.51
N ASP A 35 8.57 5.02 12.27
CA ASP A 35 7.91 3.83 11.72
C ASP A 35 6.71 4.23 10.83
N VAL A 36 5.86 5.17 11.30
CA VAL A 36 4.75 5.76 10.54
C VAL A 36 5.25 6.47 9.28
N SER A 37 6.28 7.30 9.42
CA SER A 37 6.87 8.04 8.29
C SER A 37 7.42 7.11 7.22
N SER A 38 7.98 5.96 7.61
CA SER A 38 8.46 4.95 6.66
C SER A 38 7.33 4.34 5.83
N GLY A 39 6.15 4.14 6.43
CA GLY A 39 4.93 3.69 5.74
C GLY A 39 4.40 4.75 4.78
N ILE A 40 4.38 6.02 5.21
CA ILE A 40 3.97 7.15 4.36
C ILE A 40 4.90 7.29 3.16
N LEU A 41 6.22 7.24 3.37
CA LEU A 41 7.20 7.31 2.28
C LEU A 41 7.01 6.17 1.29
N PHE A 42 6.77 4.95 1.79
CA PHE A 42 6.48 3.81 0.93
C PHE A 42 5.22 4.02 0.09
N GLY A 43 4.11 4.47 0.70
CA GLY A 43 2.89 4.80 -0.06
C GLY A 43 3.13 5.87 -1.13
N ARG A 44 3.90 6.92 -0.81
CA ARG A 44 4.29 7.96 -1.78
C ARG A 44 5.13 7.39 -2.91
N GLU A 45 6.00 6.45 -2.63
CA GLU A 45 6.84 5.80 -3.64
C GLU A 45 6.00 4.96 -4.61
N LEU A 46 4.99 4.24 -4.12
CA LEU A 46 4.04 3.53 -4.96
C LEU A 46 3.25 4.52 -5.85
N VAL A 47 2.59 5.51 -5.26
CA VAL A 47 1.79 6.51 -6.02
C VAL A 47 2.62 7.30 -7.04
N ASN A 48 3.89 7.60 -6.73
CA ASN A 48 4.75 8.32 -7.65
C ASN A 48 5.20 7.47 -8.85
N SER A 49 5.19 6.15 -8.70
CA SER A 49 5.57 5.20 -9.75
C SER A 49 4.59 5.30 -10.92
N PRO A 50 5.05 5.43 -12.17
CA PRO A 50 4.16 5.48 -13.32
C PRO A 50 3.51 4.10 -13.54
N ALA A 51 2.31 4.08 -14.14
CA ALA A 51 1.50 2.86 -14.28
C ALA A 51 2.17 1.76 -15.13
N ASN A 52 3.11 2.11 -16.01
CA ASN A 52 3.90 1.14 -16.76
C ASN A 52 4.98 0.44 -15.91
N VAL A 53 5.28 0.96 -14.73
CA VAL A 53 6.21 0.37 -13.76
C VAL A 53 5.44 -0.30 -12.62
N LEU A 54 4.41 0.36 -12.08
CA LEU A 54 3.58 -0.18 -11.00
C LEU A 54 2.27 -0.75 -11.55
N THR A 55 2.35 -1.94 -12.15
CA THR A 55 1.18 -2.69 -12.60
C THR A 55 0.52 -3.43 -11.44
N PRO A 56 -0.69 -4.01 -11.61
CA PRO A 56 -1.35 -4.79 -10.55
C PRO A 56 -0.48 -5.94 -10.01
N GLY A 57 0.26 -6.63 -10.89
CA GLY A 57 1.19 -7.68 -10.50
C GLY A 57 2.35 -7.16 -9.65
N VAL A 58 2.97 -6.04 -10.05
CA VAL A 58 4.06 -5.43 -9.27
C VAL A 58 3.57 -4.95 -7.91
N LEU A 59 2.36 -4.38 -7.83
CA LEU A 59 1.79 -3.96 -6.55
C LEU A 59 1.47 -5.17 -5.64
N ALA A 60 1.06 -6.31 -6.20
CA ALA A 60 0.92 -7.57 -5.47
C ALA A 60 2.26 -8.15 -4.98
N GLU A 61 3.33 -8.00 -5.75
CA GLU A 61 4.68 -8.34 -5.32
C GLU A 61 5.14 -7.44 -4.17
N GLU A 62 4.90 -6.13 -4.23
CA GLU A 62 5.21 -5.20 -3.14
C GLU A 62 4.48 -5.56 -1.85
N ALA A 63 3.20 -5.96 -1.94
CA ALA A 63 2.45 -6.47 -0.80
C ALA A 63 3.04 -7.76 -0.23
N SER A 64 3.43 -8.69 -1.10
CA SER A 64 4.09 -9.94 -0.70
C SER A 64 5.43 -9.68 -0.02
N LYS A 65 6.21 -8.69 -0.48
CA LYS A 65 7.47 -8.27 0.15
C LYS A 65 7.23 -7.71 1.56
N VAL A 66 6.18 -6.93 1.77
CA VAL A 66 5.81 -6.43 3.11
C VAL A 66 5.52 -7.61 4.04
N ALA A 67 4.69 -8.56 3.61
CA ALA A 67 4.40 -9.74 4.43
C ALA A 67 5.64 -10.58 4.72
N SER A 68 6.52 -10.79 3.72
CA SER A 68 7.76 -11.54 3.89
C SER A 68 8.73 -10.85 4.85
N THR A 69 8.84 -9.52 4.78
CA THR A 69 9.70 -8.72 5.68
C THR A 69 9.25 -8.81 7.14
N TYR A 70 7.95 -8.93 7.37
CA TYR A 70 7.33 -8.99 8.70
C TYR A 70 6.58 -10.31 8.90
N SER A 71 7.19 -11.41 8.46
CA SER A 71 6.55 -12.74 8.40
C SER A 71 6.19 -13.33 9.77
N ASP A 72 6.71 -12.74 10.85
CA ASP A 72 6.35 -13.10 12.22
C ASP A 72 4.97 -12.57 12.64
N VAL A 73 4.43 -11.58 11.92
CA VAL A 73 3.14 -10.94 12.23
C VAL A 73 2.21 -10.78 11.02
N PHE A 74 2.69 -11.01 9.80
CA PHE A 74 1.89 -10.89 8.58
C PHE A 74 1.80 -12.20 7.79
N THR A 75 0.61 -12.43 7.24
CA THR A 75 0.39 -13.39 6.15
C THR A 75 -0.15 -12.67 4.92
N ALA A 76 0.14 -13.22 3.73
CA ALA A 76 -0.36 -12.73 2.46
C ALA A 76 -1.10 -13.83 1.70
N THR A 77 -2.24 -13.48 1.12
CA THR A 77 -2.95 -14.29 0.13
C THR A 77 -3.21 -13.40 -1.08
N ILE A 78 -2.71 -13.82 -2.24
CA ILE A 78 -2.88 -13.11 -3.50
C ILE A 78 -3.77 -13.99 -4.38
N LEU A 79 -4.96 -13.49 -4.71
CA LEU A 79 -5.90 -14.21 -5.55
C LEU A 79 -5.72 -13.76 -7.01
N ASN A 80 -5.63 -14.76 -7.88
CA ASN A 80 -5.62 -14.56 -9.32
C ASN A 80 -7.05 -14.46 -9.90
N VAL A 81 -7.14 -14.27 -11.21
CA VAL A 81 -8.40 -14.14 -11.95
C VAL A 81 -9.36 -15.31 -11.68
N ASP A 82 -8.87 -16.54 -11.72
CA ASP A 82 -9.74 -17.73 -11.61
C ASP A 82 -10.27 -17.91 -10.19
N GLN A 83 -9.43 -17.67 -9.19
CA GLN A 83 -9.86 -17.64 -7.78
C GLN A 83 -10.90 -16.53 -7.54
N CYS A 84 -10.72 -15.35 -8.13
CA CYS A 84 -11.72 -14.28 -8.05
C CYS A 84 -13.04 -14.64 -8.77
N LYS A 85 -13.00 -15.42 -9.86
CA LYS A 85 -14.20 -15.92 -10.55
C LYS A 85 -14.94 -16.94 -9.67
N GLU A 86 -14.23 -17.87 -9.04
CA GLU A 86 -14.80 -18.85 -8.10
C GLU A 86 -15.52 -18.15 -6.93
N LEU A 87 -14.94 -17.06 -6.43
CA LEU A 87 -15.52 -16.22 -5.38
C LEU A 87 -16.63 -15.27 -5.89
N LYS A 88 -17.02 -15.37 -7.17
CA LYS A 88 -18.08 -14.57 -7.81
C LYS A 88 -17.85 -13.06 -7.72
N MET A 89 -16.60 -12.60 -7.82
CA MET A 89 -16.24 -11.19 -7.79
C MET A 89 -16.52 -10.46 -9.12
N GLY A 90 -17.73 -10.64 -9.68
CA GLY A 90 -18.09 -10.22 -11.03
C GLY A 90 -17.92 -8.72 -11.30
N SER A 91 -18.29 -7.86 -10.34
CA SER A 91 -18.11 -6.40 -10.50
C SER A 91 -16.64 -5.99 -10.60
N TYR A 92 -15.75 -6.66 -9.87
CA TYR A 92 -14.32 -6.37 -9.91
C TYR A 92 -13.69 -6.89 -11.20
N LEU A 93 -14.04 -8.11 -11.60
CA LEU A 93 -13.54 -8.72 -12.83
C LEU A 93 -14.01 -7.99 -14.08
N ALA A 94 -15.23 -7.44 -14.08
CA ALA A 94 -15.74 -6.65 -15.19
C ALA A 94 -14.94 -5.35 -15.42
N VAL A 95 -14.43 -4.71 -14.35
CA VAL A 95 -13.54 -3.54 -14.48
C VAL A 95 -12.20 -3.95 -15.08
N ALA A 96 -11.65 -5.09 -14.64
CA ALA A 96 -10.33 -5.54 -15.03
C ALA A 96 -10.24 -6.16 -16.45
N GLU A 97 -11.38 -6.52 -17.05
CA GLU A 97 -11.46 -7.31 -18.28
C GLU A 97 -10.73 -6.68 -19.48
N ALA A 98 -10.70 -5.34 -19.54
CA ALA A 98 -10.09 -4.61 -20.65
C ALA A 98 -8.55 -4.47 -20.54
N SER A 99 -7.94 -4.86 -19.43
CA SER A 99 -6.51 -4.69 -19.18
C SER A 99 -5.67 -5.85 -19.70
N ALA A 100 -4.54 -5.54 -20.35
CA ALA A 100 -3.50 -6.52 -20.67
C ALA A 100 -2.69 -6.98 -19.45
N ASN A 101 -2.74 -6.21 -18.35
CA ASN A 101 -2.14 -6.58 -17.06
C ASN A 101 -3.20 -7.29 -16.21
N PRO A 102 -3.04 -8.58 -15.88
CA PRO A 102 -4.04 -9.33 -15.12
C PRO A 102 -4.31 -8.74 -13.74
N PRO A 103 -5.57 -8.73 -13.27
CA PRO A 103 -5.93 -8.25 -11.95
C PRO A 103 -5.45 -9.21 -10.85
N HIS A 104 -5.21 -8.65 -9.66
CA HIS A 104 -4.81 -9.40 -8.47
C HIS A 104 -5.60 -8.89 -7.27
N PHE A 105 -6.23 -9.77 -6.50
CA PHE A 105 -6.82 -9.38 -5.23
C PHE A 105 -5.84 -9.71 -4.10
N ILE A 106 -5.46 -8.71 -3.32
CA ILE A 106 -4.52 -8.89 -2.21
C ILE A 106 -5.33 -8.94 -0.91
N HIS A 107 -5.01 -9.93 -0.08
CA HIS A 107 -5.47 -10.04 1.30
C HIS A 107 -4.24 -10.21 2.21
N LEU A 108 -3.90 -9.16 2.96
CA LEU A 108 -2.83 -9.18 3.96
C LEU A 108 -3.43 -9.17 5.36
N VAL A 109 -2.97 -10.05 6.25
CA VAL A 109 -3.48 -10.12 7.62
C VAL A 109 -2.36 -9.86 8.61
N TYR A 110 -2.49 -8.79 9.39
CA TYR A 110 -1.70 -8.54 10.57
C TYR A 110 -2.29 -9.28 11.78
N LYS A 111 -1.47 -10.02 12.52
CA LYS A 111 -1.81 -10.57 13.82
C LYS A 111 -0.72 -10.24 14.84
N PRO A 112 -1.07 -9.93 16.10
CA PRO A 112 -0.09 -9.67 17.11
C PRO A 112 0.67 -10.97 17.43
N PRO A 113 1.99 -10.91 17.68
CA PRO A 113 2.80 -12.11 17.88
C PRO A 113 2.46 -12.82 19.20
N ILE A 114 1.86 -12.09 20.15
CA ILE A 114 1.43 -12.58 21.46
C ILE A 114 0.14 -11.88 21.89
N GLY A 115 -0.54 -12.48 22.87
CA GLY A 115 -1.73 -11.91 23.49
C GLY A 115 -3.03 -12.22 22.73
N THR A 116 -4.16 -11.80 23.32
CA THR A 116 -5.48 -12.03 22.74
C THR A 116 -5.84 -10.93 21.74
N VAL A 117 -6.50 -11.31 20.66
CA VAL A 117 -7.12 -10.37 19.73
C VAL A 117 -8.50 -10.00 20.27
N ASN A 118 -8.71 -8.72 20.58
CA ASN A 118 -9.97 -8.21 21.12
C ASN A 118 -10.77 -7.47 20.04
N ILE A 119 -10.09 -6.96 19.01
CA ILE A 119 -10.69 -6.15 17.93
C ILE A 119 -10.18 -6.69 16.59
N LYS A 120 -11.09 -6.81 15.62
CA LYS A 120 -10.77 -7.13 14.23
C LYS A 120 -11.16 -5.95 13.35
N LEU A 121 -10.22 -5.49 12.52
CA LEU A 121 -10.42 -4.38 11.61
C LEU A 121 -10.12 -4.81 10.18
N ALA A 122 -10.78 -4.18 9.22
CA ALA A 122 -10.49 -4.32 7.80
C ALA A 122 -10.19 -2.93 7.22
N LEU A 123 -9.04 -2.81 6.55
CA LEU A 123 -8.64 -1.63 5.80
C LEU A 123 -8.72 -1.95 4.30
N VAL A 124 -9.67 -1.34 3.60
CA VAL A 124 -9.89 -1.58 2.17
C VAL A 124 -9.40 -0.39 1.37
N GLY A 125 -8.49 -0.62 0.42
CA GLY A 125 -7.92 0.45 -0.41
C GLY A 125 -8.22 0.24 -1.89
N LYS A 126 -8.78 1.25 -2.56
CA LYS A 126 -8.94 1.26 -4.02
C LYS A 126 -7.59 1.12 -4.73
N GLY A 127 -7.50 0.18 -5.67
CA GLY A 127 -6.26 -0.25 -6.32
C GLY A 127 -6.25 -0.16 -7.85
N LEU A 128 -6.78 0.93 -8.42
CA LEU A 128 -6.65 1.18 -9.87
C LEU A 128 -5.27 1.73 -10.18
N THR A 129 -4.40 0.88 -10.71
CA THR A 129 -3.01 1.24 -11.06
C THR A 129 -2.93 2.25 -12.20
N PHE A 130 -3.97 2.31 -13.03
CA PHE A 130 -4.31 3.42 -13.90
C PHE A 130 -5.84 3.47 -14.02
N ASP A 131 -6.39 4.63 -14.40
CA ASP A 131 -7.81 4.75 -14.71
C ASP A 131 -7.97 5.59 -15.98
N SER A 132 -8.24 4.93 -17.08
CA SER A 132 -8.54 5.60 -18.36
C SER A 132 -9.98 6.12 -18.43
N GLY A 133 -10.88 5.62 -17.57
CA GLY A 133 -12.34 5.73 -17.69
C GLY A 133 -12.98 4.59 -18.51
N GLY A 134 -12.19 3.72 -19.14
CA GLY A 134 -12.67 2.65 -20.02
C GLY A 134 -13.30 3.20 -21.30
N TYR A 135 -14.42 2.62 -21.75
CA TYR A 135 -15.19 3.15 -22.89
C TYR A 135 -15.60 4.61 -22.68
N ASN A 136 -15.92 4.99 -21.44
CA ASN A 136 -16.15 6.38 -21.06
C ASN A 136 -14.80 7.05 -20.78
N ILE A 137 -13.98 7.11 -21.83
CA ILE A 137 -12.62 7.63 -21.77
C ILE A 137 -12.63 9.02 -21.14
N LYS A 138 -11.76 9.24 -20.15
CA LYS A 138 -11.58 10.52 -19.49
C LYS A 138 -11.16 11.55 -20.53
N THR A 139 -12.13 12.35 -20.94
CA THR A 139 -11.99 13.36 -21.97
C THR A 139 -12.63 14.65 -21.49
N GLY A 140 -12.16 15.77 -22.04
CA GLY A 140 -12.64 17.10 -21.69
C GLY A 140 -11.71 17.87 -20.73
N PRO A 141 -11.99 19.16 -20.53
CA PRO A 141 -11.16 20.04 -19.72
C PRO A 141 -11.08 19.55 -18.26
N GLY A 142 -9.87 19.43 -17.72
CA GLY A 142 -9.64 19.06 -16.33
C GLY A 142 -9.76 17.56 -16.00
N CYS A 143 -9.95 16.68 -16.99
CA CYS A 143 -10.10 15.24 -16.76
C CYS A 143 -8.87 14.55 -16.12
N SER A 144 -7.68 15.17 -16.20
CA SER A 144 -6.45 14.76 -15.50
C SER A 144 -6.03 13.31 -15.74
N ILE A 145 -6.33 12.75 -16.92
CA ILE A 145 -6.05 11.36 -17.27
C ILE A 145 -4.55 11.00 -17.09
N GLU A 146 -3.65 11.94 -17.34
CA GLU A 146 -2.20 11.81 -17.17
C GLU A 146 -1.77 11.62 -15.70
N LEU A 147 -2.62 12.00 -14.74
CA LEU A 147 -2.36 11.84 -13.31
C LEU A 147 -2.94 10.53 -12.75
N MET A 148 -3.76 9.81 -13.49
CA MET A 148 -4.55 8.66 -13.01
C MET A 148 -3.75 7.46 -12.50
N LYS A 149 -2.41 7.48 -12.60
CA LYS A 149 -1.53 6.58 -11.83
C LYS A 149 -1.75 6.65 -10.32
N PHE A 150 -2.26 7.78 -9.82
CA PHE A 150 -2.55 7.99 -8.40
C PHE A 150 -3.86 7.32 -7.93
N ASP A 151 -4.63 6.70 -8.83
CA ASP A 151 -5.96 6.15 -8.52
C ASP A 151 -5.90 4.84 -7.70
N MET A 152 -4.68 4.36 -7.45
CA MET A 152 -4.33 3.33 -6.46
C MET A 152 -3.87 3.92 -5.12
N GLY A 153 -4.01 5.23 -4.91
CA GLY A 153 -3.58 5.93 -3.69
C GLY A 153 -4.21 5.38 -2.42
N GLY A 154 -5.44 4.84 -2.51
CA GLY A 154 -6.08 4.11 -1.42
C GLY A 154 -5.31 2.85 -1.04
N SER A 155 -5.02 1.97 -2.01
CA SER A 155 -4.18 0.79 -1.79
C SER A 155 -2.78 1.16 -1.30
N ALA A 156 -2.18 2.24 -1.81
CA ALA A 156 -0.88 2.71 -1.34
C ALA A 156 -0.90 3.11 0.14
N ALA A 157 -1.96 3.80 0.58
CA ALA A 157 -2.14 4.19 1.98
C ALA A 157 -2.34 2.96 2.88
N VAL A 158 -3.17 2.02 2.46
CA VAL A 158 -3.43 0.77 3.20
C VAL A 158 -2.15 -0.07 3.30
N LEU A 159 -1.36 -0.19 2.23
CA LEU A 159 -0.11 -0.94 2.27
C LEU A 159 1.00 -0.22 3.05
N GLY A 160 1.01 1.13 3.01
CA GLY A 160 1.84 1.95 3.89
C GLY A 160 1.49 1.75 5.37
N ALA A 161 0.20 1.64 5.70
CA ALA A 161 -0.25 1.31 7.05
C ALA A 161 0.19 -0.10 7.47
N ALA A 162 0.07 -1.10 6.59
CA ALA A 162 0.57 -2.46 6.84
C ALA A 162 2.08 -2.46 7.16
N LYS A 163 2.88 -1.71 6.39
CA LYS A 163 4.32 -1.56 6.63
C LYS A 163 4.61 -0.93 8.00
N ALA A 164 3.88 0.10 8.40
CA ALA A 164 4.04 0.72 9.71
C ALA A 164 3.62 -0.24 10.84
N LEU A 165 2.51 -0.96 10.69
CA LEU A 165 2.04 -1.95 11.66
C LEU A 165 3.04 -3.10 11.85
N GLY A 166 3.72 -3.53 10.79
CA GLY A 166 4.77 -4.55 10.88
C GLY A 166 5.96 -4.14 11.73
N GLN A 167 6.23 -2.84 11.83
CA GLN A 167 7.28 -2.28 12.68
C GLN A 167 6.81 -2.00 14.10
N ILE A 168 5.59 -1.47 14.25
CA ILE A 168 5.01 -1.05 15.55
C ILE A 168 4.55 -2.26 16.37
N LYS A 169 4.00 -3.27 15.71
CA LYS A 169 3.46 -4.51 16.30
C LYS A 169 2.47 -4.27 17.47
N PRO A 170 1.36 -3.55 17.25
CA PRO A 170 0.39 -3.27 18.31
C PRO A 170 -0.31 -4.54 18.80
N LEU A 171 -0.50 -4.65 20.12
CA LEU A 171 -1.22 -5.76 20.74
C LEU A 171 -2.74 -5.55 20.70
N GLY A 172 -3.51 -6.63 20.82
CA GLY A 172 -4.97 -6.57 21.00
C GLY A 172 -5.79 -6.43 19.72
N VAL A 173 -5.15 -6.31 18.55
CA VAL A 173 -5.83 -6.05 17.26
C VAL A 173 -5.34 -6.97 16.16
N GLU A 174 -6.28 -7.50 15.36
CA GLU A 174 -6.03 -8.16 14.07
C GLU A 174 -6.52 -7.22 12.95
N VAL A 175 -5.72 -7.03 11.91
CA VAL A 175 -6.06 -6.10 10.82
C VAL A 175 -5.91 -6.80 9.48
N SER A 176 -7.03 -7.00 8.77
CA SER A 176 -6.98 -7.36 7.34
C SER A 176 -6.79 -6.10 6.50
N HIS A 177 -6.02 -6.23 5.43
CA HIS A 177 -5.77 -5.20 4.44
C HIS A 177 -6.13 -5.79 3.09
N ASP A 178 -7.16 -5.22 2.46
CA ASP A 178 -7.81 -5.79 1.29
C ASP A 178 -7.70 -4.83 0.10
N PHE A 179 -7.25 -5.36 -1.03
CA PHE A 179 -6.94 -4.56 -2.21
C PHE A 179 -7.46 -5.25 -3.48
N PRO A 180 -8.53 -4.75 -4.12
CA PRO A 180 -8.87 -5.15 -5.47
C PRO A 180 -7.97 -4.38 -6.45
N LEU A 181 -6.97 -5.05 -7.04
CA LEU A 181 -6.05 -4.42 -7.97
C LEU A 181 -6.44 -4.68 -9.42
N CYS A 182 -6.65 -3.61 -10.17
CA CYS A 182 -6.79 -3.66 -11.61
C CYS A 182 -6.20 -2.39 -12.26
N LEU A 183 -6.29 -2.31 -13.58
CA LEU A 183 -5.76 -1.23 -14.41
C LEU A 183 -6.88 -0.69 -15.31
#